data_AF-A0A1U9KCK1-F1
#
_entry.id   AF-A0A1U9KCK1-F1
#
_cell.length_a   1.000
_cell.length_b   1.000
_cell.length_c   1.000
_cell.angle_alpha   90.00
_cell.angle_beta   90.00
_cell.angle_gamma   90.00
#
_symmetry.space_group_name_H-M   'P 1'
#
loop_
_entity.id
_entity.type
_entity.pdbx_description
1 polymer ?
#
loop_
_entity_poly.entity_id
_entity_poly.type
_entity_poly.pdbx_seq_one_letter_code
_entity_poly.pdbx_strand_id
1 'polypeptide(L)'
;MTSSSSGATESLVPLLRATVKREDVTPDEDVTRHLAGVLGLVMAECTAAAIEGDREEVVRSSAGFIKGLIAIWADQGLDPDAVWTELHCRIEMGELCMRLNHASGLHKGRRKGPWRVATSKLP
;
A
#
# COMPACT_ATOMS: atom_id res chain seq x y z
N MET A 1 -12.84 -18.24 -4.25
CA MET A 1 -12.79 -17.90 -5.68
C MET A 1 -12.55 -16.39 -5.79
N THR A 2 -11.29 -15.96 -5.83
CA THR A 2 -10.88 -14.56 -6.01
C THR A 2 -10.34 -14.38 -7.42
N SER A 3 -11.24 -14.48 -8.39
CA SER A 3 -10.93 -14.22 -9.80
C SER A 3 -11.24 -12.74 -10.06
N SER A 4 -10.25 -11.85 -9.93
CA SER A 4 -10.16 -10.54 -10.63
C SER A 4 -9.21 -9.61 -9.88
N SER A 5 -7.99 -9.49 -10.37
CA SER A 5 -7.08 -8.36 -10.07
C SER A 5 -5.96 -8.25 -11.13
N SER A 6 -5.62 -9.38 -11.80
CA SER A 6 -4.57 -9.46 -12.84
C SER A 6 -4.61 -8.32 -13.86
N GLY A 7 -5.80 -7.92 -14.33
CA GLY A 7 -5.90 -6.90 -15.39
C GLY A 7 -5.51 -5.48 -14.97
N ALA A 8 -5.69 -5.09 -13.70
CA ALA A 8 -5.41 -3.72 -13.26
C ALA A 8 -3.91 -3.49 -13.07
N THR A 9 -3.21 -4.45 -12.44
CA THR A 9 -1.76 -4.41 -12.31
C THR A 9 -1.08 -4.56 -13.65
N GLU A 10 -1.54 -5.46 -14.53
CA GLU A 10 -1.05 -5.59 -15.91
C GLU A 10 -1.18 -4.29 -16.71
N SER A 11 -2.29 -3.55 -16.52
CA SER A 11 -2.48 -2.25 -17.19
C SER A 11 -1.51 -1.17 -16.70
N LEU A 12 -0.94 -1.30 -15.50
CA LEU A 12 0.02 -0.35 -14.95
C LEU A 12 1.47 -0.71 -15.33
N VAL A 13 1.76 -1.96 -15.71
CA VAL A 13 3.10 -2.43 -16.09
C VAL A 13 3.82 -1.51 -17.08
N PRO A 14 3.19 -1.00 -18.17
CA PRO A 14 3.88 -0.09 -19.09
C PRO A 14 4.31 1.22 -18.44
N LEU A 15 3.49 1.75 -17.51
CA LEU A 15 3.79 2.98 -16.77
C LEU A 15 4.90 2.74 -15.76
N LEU A 16 4.84 1.64 -15.01
CA LEU A 16 5.86 1.28 -14.02
C LEU A 16 7.22 0.97 -14.68
N ARG A 17 7.22 0.31 -15.85
CA ARG A 17 8.46 0.06 -16.61
C ARG A 17 9.10 1.36 -17.10
N ALA A 18 8.31 2.38 -17.39
CA ALA A 18 8.83 3.69 -17.79
C ALA A 18 9.54 4.41 -16.63
N THR A 19 9.15 4.14 -15.38
CA THR A 19 9.80 4.73 -14.20
C THR A 19 11.09 4.01 -13.81
N VAL A 20 11.14 2.67 -13.91
CA VAL A 20 12.35 1.87 -13.63
C VAL A 20 13.53 2.27 -14.53
N LYS A 21 13.27 2.74 -15.75
CA LYS A 21 14.34 3.23 -16.65
C LYS A 21 15.06 4.50 -16.14
N ARG A 22 14.61 5.10 -15.03
CA ARG A 22 15.08 6.37 -14.47
C ARG A 22 15.85 6.22 -13.15
N GLU A 23 16.33 5.02 -12.82
CA GLU A 23 16.91 4.69 -11.51
C GLU A 23 18.18 5.51 -11.11
N ASP A 24 18.85 6.15 -12.08
CA ASP A 24 20.00 7.06 -11.84
C ASP A 24 19.62 8.56 -11.77
N VAL A 25 18.34 8.90 -11.61
CA VAL A 25 17.88 10.29 -11.58
C VAL A 25 18.06 10.89 -10.19
N THR A 26 18.83 11.98 -10.10
CA THR A 26 18.82 12.85 -8.93
C THR A 26 17.48 13.57 -8.86
N PRO A 27 16.74 13.51 -7.73
CA PRO A 27 15.44 14.17 -7.62
C PRO A 27 15.57 15.68 -7.87
N ASP A 28 14.72 16.22 -8.72
CA ASP A 28 14.59 17.67 -8.89
C ASP A 28 13.57 18.17 -7.87
N GLU A 29 14.03 18.92 -6.87
CA GLU A 29 13.19 19.40 -5.77
C GLU A 29 12.02 20.27 -6.25
N ASP A 30 12.19 21.03 -7.33
CA ASP A 30 11.13 21.89 -7.88
C ASP A 30 10.08 21.05 -8.61
N VAL A 31 10.51 20.02 -9.34
CA VAL A 31 9.62 19.05 -9.98
C VAL A 31 8.87 18.24 -8.93
N THR A 32 9.56 17.69 -7.93
CA THR A 32 8.94 16.97 -6.81
C THR A 32 7.88 17.84 -6.14
N ARG A 33 8.19 19.11 -5.83
CA ARG A 33 7.24 20.02 -5.16
C ARG A 33 6.01 20.29 -6.03
N HIS A 34 6.21 20.50 -7.33
CA HIS A 34 5.11 20.69 -8.27
C HIS A 34 4.22 19.44 -8.35
N LEU A 35 4.82 18.26 -8.54
CA LEU A 35 4.10 16.99 -8.63
C LEU A 35 3.32 16.69 -7.33
N ALA A 36 3.93 16.93 -6.17
CA ALA A 36 3.27 16.77 -4.88
C ALA A 36 2.07 17.73 -4.71
N GLY A 37 2.21 18.98 -5.16
CA GLY A 37 1.11 19.96 -5.14
C GLY A 37 -0.07 19.52 -6.01
N VAL A 38 0.20 19.06 -7.24
CA VAL A 38 -0.83 18.52 -8.15
C VAL A 38 -1.48 17.28 -7.56
N LEU A 39 -0.70 16.35 -7.01
CA LEU A 39 -1.21 15.13 -6.39
C LEU A 39 -2.13 15.45 -5.20
N GLY A 40 -1.76 16.43 -4.38
CA GLY A 40 -2.57 16.90 -3.26
C GLY A 40 -3.94 17.42 -3.71
N LEU A 41 -4.00 18.15 -4.82
CA LEU A 41 -5.26 18.63 -5.40
C LEU A 41 -6.15 17.46 -5.85
N VAL A 42 -5.60 16.51 -6.61
CA VAL A 42 -6.34 15.34 -7.10
C VAL A 42 -6.86 14.48 -5.94
N MET A 43 -6.08 14.35 -4.86
CA MET A 43 -6.54 13.67 -3.64
C MET A 43 -7.73 14.40 -2.98
N ALA A 44 -7.69 15.73 -2.93
CA ALA A 44 -8.77 16.53 -2.38
C ALA A 44 -10.05 16.40 -3.22
N GLU A 45 -9.93 16.44 -4.55
CA GLU A 45 -11.05 16.22 -5.50
C GLU A 45 -11.66 14.82 -5.33
N CYS A 46 -10.84 13.78 -5.21
CA CYS A 46 -11.30 12.42 -4.95
C CYS A 46 -12.09 12.32 -3.64
N THR A 47 -11.61 13.01 -2.60
CA THR A 47 -12.26 13.03 -1.29
C THR A 47 -13.59 13.77 -1.34
N ALA A 48 -13.64 14.92 -2.01
CA ALA A 48 -14.86 15.68 -2.22
C ALA A 48 -15.92 14.87 -2.98
N ALA A 49 -15.53 14.24 -4.09
CA ALA A 49 -16.43 13.38 -4.87
C ALA A 49 -16.98 12.20 -4.04
N ALA A 50 -16.15 11.60 -3.17
CA ALA A 50 -16.60 10.53 -2.28
C ALA A 50 -17.63 11.01 -1.25
N ILE A 51 -17.46 12.23 -0.72
CA ILE A 51 -18.42 12.86 0.20
C ILE A 51 -19.75 13.15 -0.51
N GLU A 52 -19.69 13.60 -1.76
CA GLU A 52 -20.87 13.91 -2.59
C GLU A 52 -21.58 12.65 -3.12
N GLY A 53 -20.93 11.49 -3.02
CA GLY A 53 -21.44 10.23 -3.55
C GLY A 53 -21.30 10.09 -5.07
N ASP A 54 -20.49 10.95 -5.71
CA ASP A 54 -20.18 10.87 -7.14
C ASP A 54 -19.16 9.75 -7.40
N ARG A 55 -19.68 8.56 -7.71
CA ARG A 55 -18.86 7.38 -7.97
C ARG A 55 -18.01 7.51 -9.22
N GLU A 56 -18.47 8.23 -10.25
CA GLU A 56 -17.71 8.36 -11.49
C GLU A 56 -16.49 9.24 -11.28
N GLU A 57 -16.67 10.36 -10.57
CA GLU A 57 -15.57 11.25 -10.25
C GLU A 57 -14.58 10.60 -9.27
N VAL A 58 -15.04 9.79 -8.31
CA VAL A 58 -14.14 8.99 -7.46
C VAL A 58 -13.25 8.07 -8.28
N VAL A 59 -13.80 7.36 -9.28
CA VAL A 59 -12.99 6.48 -10.14
C VAL A 59 -11.97 7.29 -10.96
N ARG A 60 -12.40 8.42 -11.53
CA ARG A 60 -11.56 9.29 -12.36
C ARG A 60 -10.40 9.89 -11.58
N SER A 61 -10.69 10.52 -10.45
CA SER A 61 -9.70 11.17 -9.58
C SER A 61 -8.79 10.15 -8.91
N SER A 62 -9.28 8.95 -8.55
CA SER A 62 -8.43 7.83 -8.08
C SER A 62 -7.41 7.40 -9.13
N ALA A 63 -7.80 7.32 -10.41
CA ALA A 63 -6.86 6.99 -11.48
C ALA A 63 -5.82 8.10 -11.69
N GLY A 64 -6.23 9.37 -11.55
CA GLY A 64 -5.31 10.51 -11.54
C GLY A 64 -4.32 10.46 -10.38
N PHE A 65 -4.80 10.09 -9.19
CA PHE A 65 -4.00 9.95 -7.99
C PHE A 65 -2.90 8.89 -8.15
N ILE A 66 -3.24 7.70 -8.66
CA ILE A 66 -2.24 6.64 -8.92
C ILE A 66 -1.20 7.10 -9.94
N LYS A 67 -1.61 7.79 -11.02
CA LYS A 67 -0.66 8.34 -12.00
C LYS A 67 0.29 9.36 -11.39
N GLY A 68 -0.22 10.25 -10.54
CA GLY A 68 0.60 11.25 -9.86
C GLY A 68 1.58 10.62 -8.87
N LEU A 69 1.18 9.58 -8.13
CA LEU A 69 2.08 8.81 -7.27
C LEU A 69 3.24 8.18 -8.08
N ILE A 70 2.93 7.52 -9.19
CA ILE A 70 3.94 6.92 -10.08
C ILE A 70 4.91 7.99 -10.61
N ALA A 71 4.42 9.19 -10.94
CA ALA A 71 5.26 10.30 -11.40
C ALA A 71 6.23 10.78 -10.31
N ILE A 72 5.78 10.88 -9.05
CA ILE A 72 6.65 11.22 -7.92
C ILE A 72 7.71 10.13 -7.69
N TRP A 73 7.32 8.86 -7.76
CA TRP A 73 8.28 7.76 -7.63
C TRP A 73 9.36 7.82 -8.71
N ALA A 74 8.96 8.09 -9.96
CA ALA A 74 9.88 8.24 -11.07
C ALA A 74 10.85 9.41 -10.89
N ASP A 75 10.38 10.52 -10.35
CA ASP A 75 11.20 11.71 -10.07
C ASP A 75 12.18 11.46 -8.92
N GLN A 76 11.77 10.68 -7.91
CA GLN A 76 12.61 10.32 -6.77
C GLN A 76 13.48 9.07 -6.97
N GLY A 77 13.46 8.46 -8.17
CA GLY A 77 14.21 7.23 -8.44
C GLY A 77 13.75 6.02 -7.61
N LEU A 78 12.47 6.01 -7.17
CA LEU A 78 11.91 4.90 -6.42
C LEU A 78 11.50 3.76 -7.36
N ASP A 79 11.94 2.56 -7.03
CA ASP A 79 11.46 1.32 -7.65
C ASP A 79 9.99 1.07 -7.27
N PRO A 80 9.06 1.02 -8.24
CA PRO A 80 7.67 0.72 -7.94
C PRO A 80 7.45 -0.68 -7.35
N ASP A 81 8.30 -1.65 -7.69
CA ASP A 81 8.18 -3.01 -7.13
C ASP A 81 8.48 -2.99 -5.62
N ALA A 82 9.39 -2.13 -5.15
CA ALA A 82 9.63 -1.91 -3.73
C ALA A 82 8.39 -1.36 -3.00
N VAL A 83 7.65 -0.42 -3.61
CA VAL A 83 6.42 0.14 -3.03
C VAL A 83 5.30 -0.90 -2.96
N TRP A 84 5.14 -1.70 -4.01
CA TRP A 84 4.15 -2.79 -4.04
C TRP A 84 4.49 -3.91 -3.08
N THR A 85 5.78 -4.24 -2.92
CA THR A 85 6.24 -5.19 -1.91
C THR A 85 5.86 -4.72 -0.51
N GLU A 86 6.10 -3.46 -0.17
CA GLU A 86 5.70 -2.88 1.12
C GLU A 86 4.18 -2.94 1.35
N LEU A 87 3.36 -2.60 0.34
CA LEU A 87 1.91 -2.71 0.45
C LEU A 87 1.47 -4.17 0.69
N HIS A 88 2.06 -5.12 -0.02
CA HIS A 88 1.77 -6.52 0.15
C HIS A 88 2.11 -6.99 1.57
N CYS A 89 3.30 -6.65 2.07
CA CYS A 89 3.71 -6.97 3.44
C CYS A 89 2.73 -6.41 4.48
N ARG A 90 2.24 -5.17 4.32
CA ARG A 90 1.25 -4.58 5.23
C ARG A 90 -0.08 -5.33 5.24
N ILE A 91 -0.54 -5.76 4.07
CA ILE A 91 -1.77 -6.54 3.95
C ILE A 91 -1.60 -7.89 4.65
N GLU A 92 -0.52 -8.62 4.37
CA GLU A 92 -0.23 -9.91 5.00
C GLU A 92 -0.15 -9.81 6.54
N MET A 93 0.51 -8.75 7.04
CA MET A 93 0.61 -8.52 8.48
C MET A 93 -0.76 -8.20 9.10
N GLY A 94 -1.57 -7.39 8.43
CA GLY A 94 -2.95 -7.12 8.85
C GLY A 94 -3.79 -8.39 8.93
N GLU A 95 -3.73 -9.24 7.89
CA GLU A 95 -4.43 -10.52 7.85
C GLU A 95 -3.96 -11.49 8.94
N LEU A 96 -2.66 -11.55 9.21
CA LEU A 96 -2.11 -12.36 10.31
C LEU A 96 -2.64 -11.89 11.66
N CYS A 97 -2.61 -10.58 11.94
CA CYS A 97 -3.15 -10.00 13.16
C CYS A 97 -4.64 -10.33 13.33
N MET A 98 -5.43 -10.21 12.27
CA MET A 98 -6.84 -10.59 12.29
C MET A 98 -7.03 -12.08 12.60
N ARG A 99 -6.26 -12.97 11.95
CA ARG A 99 -6.31 -14.42 12.24
C ARG A 99 -5.95 -14.74 13.68
N LEU A 100 -4.90 -14.12 14.23
CA LEU A 100 -4.51 -14.33 15.63
C LEU A 100 -5.57 -13.83 16.60
N ASN A 101 -6.19 -12.67 16.33
CA ASN A 101 -7.29 -12.14 17.13
C ASN A 101 -8.51 -13.06 17.09
N HIS A 102 -8.90 -13.55 15.91
CA HIS A 102 -10.03 -14.46 15.74
C HIS A 102 -9.75 -15.91 16.20
N ALA A 103 -8.49 -16.30 16.33
CA ALA A 103 -8.10 -17.62 16.84
C ALA A 103 -8.39 -17.82 18.35
N SER A 104 -8.83 -16.78 19.06
CA SER A 104 -9.22 -16.80 20.48
C SER A 104 -10.56 -17.53 20.76
N GLY A 105 -10.78 -18.67 20.09
CA GLY A 105 -11.97 -19.51 20.26
C GLY A 105 -11.72 -21.03 20.34
N LEU A 106 -10.55 -21.53 19.92
CA LEU A 106 -10.21 -22.97 20.01
C LEU A 106 -9.36 -23.28 21.25
N HIS A 107 -9.86 -22.92 22.43
CA HIS A 107 -9.38 -23.52 23.68
C HIS A 107 -10.42 -24.51 24.23
N LYS A 108 -10.81 -25.50 23.41
CA LYS A 108 -11.53 -26.68 23.89
C LYS A 108 -10.50 -27.73 24.33
N GLY A 109 -9.97 -27.60 25.55
CA GLY A 109 -9.21 -28.70 26.18
C GLY A 109 -8.05 -28.30 27.09
N ARG A 110 -8.37 -28.16 28.39
CA ARG A 110 -7.51 -28.36 29.58
C ARG A 110 -6.37 -27.36 29.86
N ARG A 111 -6.73 -26.23 30.49
CA ARG A 111 -5.83 -25.55 31.45
C ARG A 111 -5.74 -26.38 32.74
N LYS A 112 -4.58 -26.95 33.08
CA LYS A 112 -4.14 -27.21 34.47
C LYS A 112 -2.61 -27.29 34.53
N GLY A 113 -1.96 -26.13 34.44
CA GLY A 113 -0.57 -25.97 34.82
C GLY A 113 -0.31 -24.47 34.96
N PRO A 114 0.22 -23.98 36.10
CA PRO A 114 0.57 -22.57 36.21
C PRO A 114 1.66 -22.28 35.17
N TRP A 115 1.44 -21.23 34.36
CA TRP A 115 2.42 -20.71 33.42
C TRP A 115 3.72 -20.41 34.18
N ARG A 116 4.75 -21.25 33.97
CA ARG A 116 6.10 -20.97 34.47
C ARG A 116 6.87 -20.31 33.33
N VAL A 117 7.10 -19.01 33.46
CA VAL A 117 8.12 -18.33 32.67
C VAL A 117 9.44 -18.94 33.08
N ALA A 118 10.03 -19.77 32.21
CA ALA A 118 11.41 -20.22 32.37
C ALA A 118 12.29 -19.00 32.11
N THR A 119 12.44 -18.14 33.11
CA THR A 119 13.51 -17.16 33.11
C THR A 119 14.79 -17.97 33.19
N SER A 120 15.35 -18.29 32.02
CA SER A 120 16.76 -18.65 31.89
C SER A 120 17.52 -17.48 32.51
N LYS A 121 17.84 -17.59 33.79
CA LYS A 121 18.82 -16.72 34.39
C LYS A 121 20.16 -17.21 33.87
N LEU A 122 20.76 -16.31 33.10
CA LEU A 122 22.17 -16.24 32.73
C LEU A 122 23.08 -16.83 33.84
N PRO A 123 24.15 -17.54 33.48
CA PRO A 123 25.24 -17.82 34.41
C PRO A 123 25.91 -16.54 34.90
#